data_AF-A0A2V9YCF7-F1
#
_entry.id   AF-A0A2V9YCF7-F1
#
_cell.length_a   1.000
_cell.length_b   1.000
_cell.length_c   1.000
_cell.angle_alpha   90.00
_cell.angle_beta   90.00
_cell.angle_gamma   90.00
#
_symmetry.space_group_name_H-M   'P 1'
#
loop_
_entity.id
_entity.type
_entity.pdbx_description
1 polymer ?
#
loop_
_entity_poly.entity_id
_entity_poly.type
_entity_poly.pdbx_seq_one_letter_code
_entity_poly.pdbx_strand_id
1 'polypeptide(L)' 'MVGELDILNEWIPEQMQPGTVFVLENAGEIGEKEDPYWAVLSCPSCGMLGLITRKQINGFLPVICGSESCSAQFFIR' A
#
# COMPACT_ATOMS: atom_id res chain seq x y z
N MET A 1 23.20 13.29 22.45
CA MET A 1 21.76 13.53 22.19
C MET A 1 21.10 12.17 22.17
N VAL A 2 20.28 11.85 23.16
CA VAL A 2 19.46 10.64 23.15
C VAL A 2 18.17 11.04 22.45
N GLY A 3 17.94 10.52 21.25
CA GLY A 3 16.69 10.77 20.53
C GLY A 3 15.60 9.90 21.12
N GLU A 4 14.46 10.50 21.48
CA GLU A 4 13.25 9.74 21.77
C GLU A 4 12.83 8.98 20.50
N LEU A 5 12.54 7.70 20.67
CA LEU A 5 11.97 6.86 19.63
C LEU A 5 10.45 7.04 19.67
N ASP A 6 9.89 7.68 18.65
CA ASP A 6 8.44 7.66 18.42
C ASP A 6 8.04 6.27 17.92
N ILE A 7 7.45 5.47 18.81
CA ILE A 7 6.91 4.14 18.49
C ILE A 7 5.46 4.33 18.06
N LEU A 8 5.21 4.19 16.76
CA LEU A 8 3.86 4.30 16.20
C LEU A 8 3.19 2.92 16.17
N ASN A 9 2.04 2.80 16.85
CA ASN A 9 1.23 1.58 16.88
C ASN A 9 0.15 1.54 15.79
N GLU A 10 -0.07 2.65 15.08
CA GLU A 10 -1.16 2.83 14.13
C GLU A 10 -0.68 3.44 12.83
N TRP A 11 -1.42 3.18 11.76
CA TRP A 11 -1.15 3.75 10.44
C TRP A 11 -1.32 5.27 10.45
N ILE A 12 -0.24 6.00 10.14
CA ILE A 12 -0.27 7.46 9.92
C ILE A 12 -0.01 7.70 8.42
N PRO A 13 -1.05 8.03 7.62
CA PRO A 13 -0.93 8.25 6.18
C PRO A 13 0.17 9.26 5.80
N GLU A 14 0.37 10.29 6.62
CA GLU A 14 1.36 11.36 6.40
C GLU A 14 2.81 10.88 6.45
N GLN A 15 3.06 9.70 7.01
CA GLN A 15 4.41 9.12 7.09
C GLN A 15 4.70 8.08 6.00
N MET A 16 3.71 7.73 5.16
CA MET A 16 3.93 6.82 4.05
C MET A 16 4.71 7.51 2.93
N GLN A 17 6.01 7.20 2.83
CA GLN A 17 6.82 7.61 1.70
C GLN A 17 6.43 6.84 0.43
N PRO A 18 6.61 7.41 -0.78
CA PRO A 18 6.42 6.69 -2.04
C PRO A 18 7.10 5.32 -2.03
N GLY A 19 6.34 4.27 -2.36
CA GLY A 19 6.80 2.87 -2.34
C GLY A 19 6.56 2.13 -1.02
N THR A 20 6.08 2.81 0.03
CA THR A 20 5.74 2.16 1.31
C THR A 20 4.48 1.31 1.17
N VAL A 21 4.49 0.12 1.77
CA VAL A 21 3.34 -0.78 1.90
C VAL A 21 2.96 -0.89 3.37
N PHE A 22 1.68 -0.72 3.68
CA PHE A 22 1.10 -0.94 5.00
C PHE A 22 0.05 -2.06 4.92
N VAL A 23 0.30 -3.17 5.61
CA VAL A 23 -0.62 -4.31 5.63
C VAL A 23 -1.79 -4.00 6.56
N LEU A 24 -3.02 -4.23 6.08
CA LEU A 24 -4.23 -3.97 6.85
C LEU A 24 -4.36 -4.98 8.01
N GLU A 25 -4.87 -4.53 9.15
CA GLU A 25 -5.15 -5.44 10.29
C GLU A 25 -6.22 -6.48 9.94
N ASN A 26 -7.20 -6.09 9.14
CA ASN A 26 -8.28 -6.93 8.62
C ASN A 26 -8.00 -7.45 7.19
N ALA A 27 -6.72 -7.65 6.86
CA ALA A 27 -6.31 -8.15 5.55
C ALA A 27 -7.06 -9.44 5.20
N GLY A 28 -7.75 -9.43 4.05
CA GLY A 28 -8.54 -10.57 3.60
C GLY A 28 -10.02 -10.56 3.98
N GLU A 29 -10.48 -9.65 4.85
CA GLU A 29 -11.89 -9.60 5.28
C GLU A 29 -12.77 -8.73 4.38
N ILE A 30 -12.19 -7.78 3.65
CA ILE A 30 -12.90 -6.84 2.76
C ILE A 30 -12.41 -6.99 1.31
N GLY A 31 -13.32 -6.94 0.35
CA GLY A 31 -13.04 -6.98 -1.08
C GLY A 31 -13.67 -8.18 -1.76
N GLU A 32 -13.12 -8.57 -2.92
CA GLU A 32 -13.58 -9.78 -3.61
C GLU A 32 -13.13 -11.03 -2.87
N LYS A 33 -13.99 -12.04 -2.84
CA LYS A 33 -13.74 -13.30 -2.10
C LYS A 33 -12.45 -14.01 -2.53
N GLU A 34 -12.12 -13.95 -3.82
CA GLU A 34 -10.95 -14.63 -4.40
C GLU A 34 -9.70 -13.74 -4.46
N ASP A 35 -9.87 -12.42 -4.31
CA ASP A 35 -8.78 -11.45 -4.33
C ASP A 35 -9.09 -10.24 -3.43
N PRO A 36 -9.15 -10.44 -2.10
CA PRO A 36 -9.53 -9.38 -1.18
C PRO A 36 -8.43 -8.32 -1.07
N TYR A 37 -8.79 -7.17 -0.51
CA TYR A 37 -7.82 -6.15 -0.14
C TYR A 37 -6.88 -6.65 0.96
N TRP A 38 -5.61 -6.30 0.83
CA TRP A 38 -4.55 -6.81 1.68
C TRP A 38 -3.73 -5.71 2.33
N ALA A 39 -3.46 -4.64 1.60
CA ALA A 39 -2.60 -3.56 2.07
C ALA A 39 -2.97 -2.22 1.41
N VAL A 40 -2.49 -1.13 2.02
CA VAL A 40 -2.39 0.19 1.39
C VAL A 40 -0.97 0.32 0.84
N LEU A 41 -0.85 0.77 -0.40
CA LEU A 41 0.42 1.10 -1.05
C LEU A 41 0.46 2.60 -1.36
N SER A 42 1.58 3.24 -1.03
CA SER A 42 1.93 4.54 -1.61
C SER A 42 2.59 4.33 -2.96
N CYS A 43 2.00 4.86 -4.04
CA CYS A 43 2.53 4.71 -5.39
C CYS A 43 4.00 5.18 -5.42
N PRO A 44 4.95 4.34 -5.89
CA PRO A 44 6.37 4.70 -5.93
C PRO A 44 6.68 5.87 -6.88
N SER A 45 5.77 6.17 -7.82
CA SER A 45 5.98 7.26 -8.79
C SER A 45 5.41 8.61 -8.34
N CYS A 46 4.29 8.64 -7.62
CA CYS A 46 3.60 9.90 -7.27
C CYS A 46 3.16 10.01 -5.80
N GLY A 47 3.38 8.99 -4.98
CA GLY A 47 3.01 8.97 -3.57
C GLY A 47 1.53 8.76 -3.28
N MET A 48 0.66 8.71 -4.31
CA MET A 48 -0.77 8.49 -4.10
C MET A 48 -1.02 7.15 -3.41
N LEU A 49 -1.86 7.20 -2.37
CA LEU A 49 -2.26 6.02 -1.61
C LEU A 49 -3.36 5.27 -2.36
N GLY A 50 -3.24 3.95 -2.41
CA GLY A 50 -4.24 3.07 -2.99
C GLY A 50 -4.28 1.72 -2.29
N LEU A 51 -5.45 1.09 -2.26
CA LEU A 51 -5.58 -0.29 -1.79
C LEU A 51 -5.02 -1.25 -2.84
N ILE A 52 -4.32 -2.28 -2.37
CA ILE A 52 -3.85 -3.38 -3.21
C ILE A 52 -4.39 -4.71 -2.71
N THR A 53 -4.63 -5.62 -3.65
CA THR A 53 -5.20 -6.95 -3.40
C THR A 53 -4.15 -7.99 -3.05
N ARG A 54 -4.62 -9.18 -2.62
CA ARG A 54 -3.76 -10.33 -2.35
C ARG A 54 -2.94 -10.75 -3.58
N LYS A 55 -3.51 -10.79 -4.78
CA LYS A 55 -2.79 -11.17 -5.99
C LYS A 55 -1.76 -10.10 -6.38
N GLN A 56 -2.06 -8.82 -6.15
CA GLN A 56 -1.14 -7.72 -6.41
C GLN A 56 0.08 -7.74 -5.48
N ILE A 57 -0.12 -7.92 -4.17
CA ILE A 57 1.00 -7.96 -3.21
C ILE A 57 1.91 -9.19 -3.42
N ASN A 58 1.36 -10.29 -3.94
CA ASN A 58 2.12 -11.49 -4.31
C ASN A 58 2.71 -11.41 -5.73
N GLY A 59 2.58 -10.27 -6.43
CA GLY A 59 3.16 -10.06 -7.76
C GLY A 59 2.49 -10.84 -8.90
N PHE A 60 1.30 -11.40 -8.69
CA PHE A 60 0.55 -12.11 -9.75
C PHE A 60 -0.18 -11.17 -10.70
N LEU A 61 -0.62 -10.02 -10.18
CA LEU A 61 -1.28 -8.97 -10.95
C LEU A 61 -0.53 -7.65 -10.81
N PRO A 62 -0.52 -6.81 -11.86
CA PRO A 62 0.07 -5.49 -11.77
C PRO A 62 -0.76 -4.58 -10.87
N VAL A 63 -0.07 -3.68 -10.17
CA VAL A 63 -0.67 -2.52 -9.52
C VAL A 63 -0.72 -1.38 -10.52
N ILE A 64 -1.87 -0.71 -10.61
CA ILE A 64 -2.09 0.48 -11.41
C ILE A 64 -2.37 1.63 -10.45
N CYS A 65 -1.66 2.74 -10.59
CA CYS A 65 -1.91 3.92 -9.78
C CYS A 65 -3.30 4.51 -10.09
N GLY A 66 -4.12 4.74 -9.06
CA GLY A 66 -5.45 5.34 -9.20
C GLY A 66 -5.46 6.88 -9.27
N SER A 67 -4.34 7.51 -9.58
CA SER A 67 -4.23 8.97 -9.62
C SER A 67 -4.58 9.50 -11.01
N GLU A 68 -5.23 10.65 -11.10
CA GLU A 68 -5.59 11.27 -12.39
C GLU A 68 -4.38 11.73 -13.22
N SER A 69 -3.24 11.99 -12.57
CA SER A 69 -2.01 12.50 -13.21
C SER A 69 -0.85 11.51 -13.23
N CYS A 70 -1.04 10.28 -12.73
CA CYS A 70 -0.01 9.25 -12.70
C CYS A 70 -0.49 7.97 -13.38
N SER A 71 0.19 7.59 -14.46
CA SER A 71 -0.08 6.37 -15.23
C SER A 71 0.83 5.19 -14.85
N ALA A 72 1.41 5.22 -13.64
CA ALA A 72 2.33 4.19 -13.20
C ALA A 72 1.64 2.82 -13.09
N GLN A 73 2.26 1.81 -13.71
CA GLN A 73 1.88 0.41 -13.62
C GLN A 73 3.12 -0.43 -13.36
N PHE A 74 3.08 -1.30 -12.34
CA PHE A 74 4.22 -2.11 -11.94
C PHE A 74 3.79 -3.37 -11.19
N PHE A 75 4.72 -4.31 -11.04
CA PHE A 75 4.56 -5.48 -10.19
C PHE A 75 5.32 -5.29 -8.89
N ILE A 76 4.79 -5.85 -7.80
CA ILE A 76 5.49 -5.96 -6.52
C ILE A 76 6.34 -7.24 -6.56
N ARG A 77 7.61 -7.16 -6.16
CA ARG A 77 8.59 -8.26 -6.16
C ARG A 77 9.15 -8.49 -4.77
#